data_AF-A0A7S1ZEI3-F1
#
_entry.id   AF-A0A7S1ZEI3-F1
#
_cell.length_a   1.000
_cell.length_b   1.000
_cell.length_c   1.000
_cell.angle_alpha   90.00
_cell.angle_beta   90.00
_cell.angle_gamma   90.00
#
_symmetry.space_group_name_H-M   'P 1'
#
loop_
_entity.id
_entity.type
_entity.pdbx_description
1 polymer ?
#
loop_
_entity_poly.entity_id
_entity_poly.type
_entity_poly.pdbx_seq_one_letter_code
_entity_poly.pdbx_strand_id
1 'polypeptide(L)'
;PPPPPVRAKRAAASEPDPVTGLLPLHAAAKGGMTREGGLGEILRAYPPALEVRDRRSGMFPFMHAATAAATMAATKGGRRINDDRRKAEEEETKNLDTIYSLLRLAPHLALGRDL
;
A
#
# COMPACT_ATOMS: atom_id res chain seq x y z
N PRO A 1 2.08 31.09 -8.70
CA PRO A 1 1.32 30.89 -7.44
C PRO A 1 2.18 30.07 -6.47
N PRO A 2 2.27 30.42 -5.17
CA PRO A 2 2.94 29.55 -4.21
C PRO A 2 2.19 28.21 -4.11
N PRO A 3 2.89 27.08 -3.93
CA PRO A 3 2.23 25.80 -3.75
C PRO A 3 1.35 25.85 -2.49
N PRO A 4 0.18 25.17 -2.50
CA PRO A 4 -0.71 25.14 -1.33
C PRO A 4 0.04 24.66 -0.09
N PRO A 5 -0.28 25.19 1.10
CA PRO A 5 0.46 24.90 2.32
C PRO A 5 0.45 23.40 2.62
N VAL A 6 1.65 22.86 2.91
CA VAL A 6 1.93 21.44 3.19
C VAL A 6 0.95 20.82 4.22
N ARG A 7 0.36 21.65 5.09
CA ARG A 7 -0.65 21.28 6.09
C ARG A 7 -1.91 20.65 5.51
N ALA A 8 -2.39 21.10 4.35
CA ALA A 8 -3.60 20.54 3.74
C ALA A 8 -3.42 19.09 3.26
N LYS A 9 -2.19 18.72 2.86
CA LYS A 9 -1.87 17.36 2.40
C LYS A 9 -1.81 16.35 3.55
N ARG A 10 -1.36 16.79 4.74
CA ARG A 10 -1.24 15.92 5.92
C ARG A 10 -2.61 15.51 6.49
N ALA A 11 -3.56 16.44 6.58
CA ALA A 11 -4.90 16.15 7.11
C ALA A 11 -5.57 15.03 6.29
N ALA A 12 -5.64 15.22 4.97
CA ALA A 12 -6.20 14.23 4.06
C ALA A 12 -5.49 12.87 4.13
N ALA A 13 -4.15 12.86 4.27
CA ALA A 13 -3.38 11.61 4.39
C ALA A 13 -3.56 10.88 5.74
N SER A 14 -4.09 11.57 6.76
CA SER A 14 -4.34 11.02 8.11
C SER A 14 -5.80 10.69 8.39
N GLU A 15 -6.72 11.07 7.51
CA GLU A 15 -8.15 10.83 7.67
C GLU A 15 -8.50 9.43 7.14
N PRO A 16 -9.02 8.53 7.99
CA PRO A 16 -9.48 7.23 7.52
C PRO A 16 -10.75 7.40 6.68
N ASP A 17 -10.87 6.58 5.64
CA ASP A 17 -12.10 6.48 4.87
C ASP A 17 -13.28 6.09 5.79
N PRO A 18 -14.42 6.79 5.74
CA PRO A 18 -15.51 6.59 6.70
C PRO A 18 -16.20 5.23 6.56
N VAL A 19 -16.13 4.61 5.38
CA VAL A 19 -16.79 3.33 5.09
C VAL A 19 -15.92 2.15 5.47
N THR A 20 -14.65 2.21 5.09
CA THR A 20 -13.67 1.13 5.20
C THR A 20 -12.81 1.24 6.45
N GLY A 21 -12.63 2.45 7.00
CA GLY A 21 -11.74 2.74 8.13
C GLY A 21 -10.26 2.80 7.75
N LEU A 22 -9.93 2.64 6.46
CA LEU A 22 -8.56 2.59 5.97
C LEU A 22 -7.99 4.00 5.83
N LEU A 23 -6.78 4.23 6.35
CA LEU A 23 -6.00 5.41 5.93
C LEU A 23 -5.68 5.33 4.42
N PRO A 24 -5.48 6.48 3.74
CA PRO A 24 -5.11 6.51 2.33
C PRO A 24 -3.91 5.63 1.98
N LEU A 25 -2.93 5.50 2.90
CA LEU A 25 -1.78 4.63 2.69
C LEU A 25 -2.16 3.14 2.63
N HIS A 26 -3.11 2.67 3.43
CA HIS A 26 -3.60 1.30 3.37
C HIS A 26 -4.32 1.02 2.05
N ALA A 27 -5.18 1.95 1.63
CA ALA A 27 -5.91 1.84 0.37
C ALA A 27 -4.97 1.83 -0.84
N ALA A 28 -3.97 2.74 -0.85
CA ALA A 28 -2.94 2.80 -1.88
C ALA A 28 -2.11 1.51 -1.94
N ALA A 29 -1.65 1.01 -0.79
CA ALA A 29 -0.90 -0.24 -0.70
C ALA A 29 -1.74 -1.45 -1.18
N LYS A 30 -3.01 -1.54 -0.76
CA LYS A 30 -3.95 -2.59 -1.22
C LYS A 30 -4.21 -2.52 -2.73
N GLY A 31 -4.22 -1.31 -3.30
CA GLY A 31 -4.42 -1.08 -4.73
C GLY A 31 -3.18 -1.30 -5.60
N GLY A 32 -2.04 -1.71 -5.02
CA GLY A 32 -0.78 -1.88 -5.76
C GLY A 32 -0.16 -0.57 -6.25
N MET A 33 -0.47 0.55 -5.59
CA MET A 33 0.11 1.85 -5.94
C MET A 33 1.60 1.86 -5.64
N THR A 34 2.41 2.14 -6.67
CA THR A 34 3.87 2.21 -6.54
C THR A 34 4.32 3.50 -5.87
N ARG A 35 5.59 3.55 -5.48
CA ARG A 35 6.21 4.74 -4.88
C ARG A 35 6.09 5.97 -5.76
N GLU A 36 6.33 5.82 -7.06
CA GLU A 36 6.24 6.87 -8.08
C GLU A 36 4.79 7.16 -8.48
N GLY A 37 3.87 6.22 -8.22
CA GLY A 37 2.46 6.29 -8.59
C GLY A 37 1.56 7.04 -7.59
N GLY A 38 2.12 7.69 -6.56
CA GLY A 38 1.34 8.42 -5.55
C GLY A 38 1.62 8.01 -4.10
N LEU A 39 2.20 6.82 -3.88
CA LEU A 39 2.47 6.30 -2.54
C LEU A 39 3.50 7.16 -1.81
N GLY A 40 4.52 7.66 -2.53
CA GLY A 40 5.55 8.54 -1.98
C GLY A 40 5.00 9.89 -1.51
N GLU A 41 4.01 10.44 -2.21
CA GLU A 41 3.32 11.67 -1.84
C GLU A 41 2.53 11.52 -0.54
N ILE A 42 1.80 10.41 -0.40
CA ILE A 42 1.04 10.09 0.81
C ILE A 42 1.99 9.95 2.01
N LEU A 43 3.09 9.22 1.82
CA LEU A 43 4.10 9.03 2.86
C LEU A 43 4.79 10.33 3.26
N ARG A 44 5.13 11.20 2.31
CA ARG A 44 5.68 12.52 2.62
C ARG A 44 4.68 13.40 3.36
N ALA A 45 3.38 13.25 3.08
CA ALA A 45 2.34 14.02 3.74
C ALA A 45 2.06 13.54 5.18
N TYR A 46 2.06 12.23 5.42
CA TYR A 46 1.81 11.64 6.74
C TYR A 46 2.65 10.36 6.98
N PRO A 47 3.94 10.51 7.32
CA PRO A 47 4.83 9.37 7.57
C PRO A 47 4.35 8.36 8.63
N PRO A 48 3.73 8.78 9.75
CA PRO A 48 3.25 7.85 10.78
C PRO A 48 2.25 6.81 10.27
N ALA A 49 1.59 7.04 9.12
CA ALA A 49 0.68 6.06 8.53
C ALA A 49 1.32 4.69 8.27
N LEU A 50 2.66 4.61 8.13
CA LEU A 50 3.38 3.33 7.98
C LEU A 50 3.19 2.40 9.19
N GLU A 51 3.08 2.99 10.38
CA GLU A 51 3.04 2.29 11.66
C GLU A 51 1.61 2.24 12.24
N VAL A 52 0.65 2.87 11.56
CA VAL A 52 -0.76 2.77 11.94
C VAL A 52 -1.31 1.48 11.36
N ARG A 53 -1.94 0.67 12.22
CA ARG A 53 -2.71 -0.49 11.79
C ARG A 53 -4.09 -0.08 11.35
N ASP A 54 -4.61 -0.74 10.33
CA ASP A 54 -6.04 -0.75 10.03
C ASP A 54 -6.79 -1.23 11.29
N ARG A 55 -7.75 -0.43 11.76
CA ARG A 55 -8.54 -0.72 12.96
C ARG A 55 -9.39 -1.97 12.81
N ARG A 56 -9.77 -2.35 11.58
CA ARG A 56 -10.64 -3.51 11.33
C ARG A 56 -9.85 -4.80 11.23
N SER A 57 -8.82 -4.83 10.39
CA SER A 57 -8.03 -6.05 10.16
C SER A 57 -6.81 -6.19 11.07
N GLY A 58 -6.40 -5.12 11.77
CA GLY A 58 -5.15 -5.09 12.53
C GLY A 58 -3.89 -5.11 11.66
N MET A 59 -4.02 -4.96 10.34
CA MET A 59 -2.93 -5.05 9.38
C MET A 59 -2.22 -3.71 9.20
N PHE A 60 -0.90 -3.77 9.00
CA PHE A 60 -0.12 -2.63 8.51
C PHE A 60 -0.29 -2.44 7.00
N PRO A 61 0.07 -1.27 6.45
CA PRO A 61 0.01 -1.02 5.01
C PRO A 61 0.72 -2.08 4.15
N PHE A 62 1.91 -2.55 4.56
CA PHE A 62 2.65 -3.57 3.79
C PHE A 62 1.92 -4.92 3.72
N MET A 63 1.15 -5.27 4.76
CA MET A 63 0.35 -6.50 4.79
C MET A 63 -0.86 -6.40 3.85
N HIS A 64 -1.45 -5.20 3.70
CA HIS A 64 -2.47 -4.96 2.69
C HIS A 64 -1.94 -5.13 1.25
N ALA A 65 -0.72 -4.68 0.97
CA ALA A 65 -0.08 -4.93 -0.33
C ALA A 65 0.17 -6.43 -0.57
N ALA A 66 0.63 -7.16 0.46
CA ALA A 66 0.88 -8.60 0.36
C ALA A 66 -0.41 -9.43 0.13
N THR A 67 -1.50 -9.09 0.82
CA THR A 67 -2.79 -9.80 0.67
C THR A 67 -3.42 -9.56 -0.70
N ALA A 68 -3.24 -8.38 -1.29
CA ALA A 68 -3.70 -8.11 -2.65
C ALA A 68 -2.98 -9.02 -3.67
N ALA A 69 -1.66 -9.14 -3.56
CA ALA A 69 -0.87 -10.02 -4.43
C ALA A 69 -1.30 -11.49 -4.33
N ALA A 70 -1.49 -12.00 -3.11
CA ALA A 70 -1.94 -13.38 -2.88
C ALA A 70 -3.32 -13.67 -3.50
N THR A 71 -4.25 -12.71 -3.39
CA THR A 71 -5.60 -12.83 -3.97
C THR A 71 -5.57 -12.91 -5.49
N MET A 72 -4.71 -12.12 -6.13
CA MET A 72 -4.51 -12.16 -7.58
C MET A 72 -3.90 -13.49 -8.05
N ALA A 73 -2.97 -14.05 -7.27
CA ALA A 73 -2.38 -15.36 -7.58
C ALA A 73 -3.43 -16.49 -7.51
N ALA A 74 -4.29 -16.50 -6.49
CA ALA A 74 -5.32 -17.52 -6.29
C ALA A 74 -6.37 -17.56 -7.41
N THR A 75 -6.72 -16.40 -7.99
CA THR A 75 -7.72 -16.30 -9.06
C THR A 75 -7.19 -16.70 -10.44
N LYS A 76 -5.88 -16.65 -10.67
CA LYS A 76 -5.24 -16.90 -11.97
C LYS A 76 -4.99 -18.40 -12.27
N GLY A 77 -5.24 -19.30 -11.32
CA GLY A 77 -5.04 -20.75 -11.49
C GLY A 77 -6.02 -21.48 -12.42
N GLY A 78 -7.02 -20.79 -12.98
CA GLY A 78 -8.18 -21.42 -13.63
C GLY A 78 -8.25 -21.45 -15.16
N ARG A 79 -7.41 -20.72 -15.91
CA ARG A 79 -7.38 -20.71 -17.40
C ARG A 79 -6.41 -19.63 -17.87
N ARG A 80 -5.41 -19.94 -18.71
CA ARG A 80 -4.62 -18.90 -19.40
C ARG A 80 -4.31 -19.23 -20.85
N ILE A 81 -4.68 -18.26 -21.70
CA ILE A 81 -4.13 -17.96 -23.02
C ILE A 81 -2.85 -17.12 -22.77
N ASN A 82 -1.84 -17.23 -23.64
CA ASN A 82 -0.48 -16.72 -23.42
C ASN A 82 -0.35 -15.20 -23.18
N ASP A 83 -1.31 -14.36 -23.61
CA ASP A 83 -1.23 -12.90 -23.50
C ASP A 83 -1.53 -12.38 -22.07
N ASP A 84 -2.29 -13.13 -21.28
CA ASP A 84 -2.63 -12.79 -19.89
C ASP A 84 -1.43 -12.97 -18.93
N ARG A 85 -0.36 -13.62 -19.39
CA ARG A 85 0.80 -13.95 -18.57
C ARG A 85 1.66 -12.72 -18.31
N ARG A 86 2.04 -11.97 -19.35
CA ARG A 86 2.96 -10.84 -19.24
C ARG A 86 2.41 -9.70 -18.38
N LYS A 87 1.12 -9.37 -18.53
CA LYS A 87 0.45 -8.35 -17.72
C LYS A 87 0.44 -8.71 -16.22
N ALA A 88 0.28 -10.00 -15.91
CA ALA A 88 0.27 -10.46 -14.53
C ALA A 88 1.65 -10.47 -13.89
N GLU A 89 2.70 -10.83 -14.65
CA GLU A 89 4.08 -10.74 -14.17
C GLU A 89 4.46 -9.27 -13.84
N GLU A 90 4.02 -8.32 -14.66
CA GLU A 90 4.25 -6.89 -14.42
C GLU A 90 3.51 -6.39 -13.16
N GLU A 91 2.25 -6.78 -12.99
CA GLU A 91 1.44 -6.47 -11.81
C GLU A 91 2.03 -7.07 -10.52
N GLU A 92 2.51 -8.31 -10.58
CA GLU A 92 3.20 -8.98 -9.48
C GLU A 92 4.49 -8.24 -9.09
N THR A 93 5.27 -7.82 -10.09
CA THR A 93 6.50 -7.04 -9.86
C THR A 93 6.20 -5.70 -9.17
N LYS A 94 5.14 -5.00 -9.59
CA LYS A 94 4.69 -3.74 -8.95
C LYS A 94 4.24 -3.95 -7.51
N ASN A 95 3.54 -5.04 -7.24
CA ASN A 95 3.12 -5.39 -5.89
C ASN A 95 4.32 -5.70 -4.99
N LEU A 96 5.27 -6.50 -5.47
CA LEU A 96 6.52 -6.78 -4.74
C LEU A 96 7.30 -5.50 -4.45
N ASP A 97 7.46 -4.63 -5.44
CA ASP A 97 8.15 -3.35 -5.24
C ASP A 97 7.45 -2.48 -4.19
N THR A 98 6.12 -2.45 -4.19
CA THR A 98 5.32 -1.73 -3.17
C THR A 98 5.56 -2.31 -1.78
N ILE A 99 5.49 -3.64 -1.62
CA ILE A 99 5.73 -4.33 -0.34
C ILE A 99 7.14 -4.03 0.17
N TYR A 100 8.16 -4.23 -0.66
CA TYR A 100 9.55 -3.98 -0.27
C TYR A 100 9.83 -2.50 -0.01
N SER A 101 9.22 -1.60 -0.75
CA SER A 101 9.33 -0.16 -0.53
C SER A 101 8.81 0.24 0.85
N LEU A 102 7.64 -0.28 1.26
CA LEU A 102 7.08 -0.03 2.58
C LEU A 102 7.96 -0.63 3.69
N LEU A 103 8.42 -1.87 3.50
CA LEU A 103 9.30 -2.55 4.47
C LEU A 103 10.66 -1.86 4.63
N ARG A 104 11.25 -1.33 3.55
CA ARG A 104 12.51 -0.57 3.62
C ARG A 104 12.38 0.72 4.42
N LEU A 105 11.19 1.32 4.45
CA LEU A 105 10.92 2.54 5.21
C LEU A 105 10.67 2.26 6.70
N ALA A 106 10.15 1.09 7.04
CA ALA A 106 9.86 0.68 8.42
C ALA A 106 10.24 -0.80 8.67
N PRO A 107 11.54 -1.15 8.63
CA PRO A 107 11.99 -2.54 8.69
C PRO A 107 11.69 -3.21 10.04
N HIS A 108 11.60 -2.43 11.12
CA HIS A 108 11.26 -2.93 12.45
C HIS A 108 9.88 -3.59 12.51
N LEU A 109 8.94 -3.18 11.64
CA LEU A 109 7.59 -3.75 11.56
C LEU A 109 7.60 -5.22 11.12
N ALA A 110 8.60 -5.65 10.36
CA ALA A 110 8.77 -7.05 9.97
C ALA A 110 9.41 -7.90 11.08
N LEU A 111 10.06 -7.27 12.05
CA LEU A 111 10.82 -7.95 13.10
C LEU A 111 9.98 -8.24 14.36
N GLY A 112 8.72 -7.78 14.39
CA GLY A 112 7.81 -8.01 15.52
C GLY A 112 8.28 -7.41 16.85
N ARG A 113 9.18 -6.43 16.82
CA ARG A 113 9.81 -5.86 18.03
C ARG A 113 8.94 -4.85 18.79
N ASP A 114 7.79 -4.48 18.23
CA ASP A 114 6.83 -3.52 18.81
C ASP A 114 5.41 -4.12 18.95
N LEU A 115 5.33 -5.43 19.21
CA LEU A 115 4.10 -6.18 19.50
C LEU A 115 4.01 -6.57 20.97
#